data_AF-A0A6B2T9L1-F1
#
_entry.id   AF-A0A6B2T9L1-F1
#
_cell.length_a   1.000
_cell.length_b   1.000
_cell.length_c   1.000
_cell.angle_alpha   90.00
_cell.angle_beta   90.00
_cell.angle_gamma   90.00
#
_symmetry.space_group_name_H-M   'P 1'
#
loop_
_entity.id
_entity.type
_entity.pdbx_description
1 polymer ?
#
loop_
_entity_poly.entity_id
_entity_poly.type
_entity_poly.pdbx_seq_one_letter_code
_entity_poly.pdbx_strand_id
1 'polypeptide(L)'
;PVGSAVTDLLTAARGEDALLRGLAFEALRVVGAPAEPDVRAVVEESSLRPYALLWLAEQEGADPEDVHLVLTREESTWLWVDTAAAVADHGEADLLVRHLESAVQPTVPALLDEVRRVGHPRTVQVLVALAAAHPDPALAKAVRRAAFQVHTGGE
;
A
#
# COMPACT_ATOMS: atom_id res chain seq x y z
N PRO A 1 21.91 15.61 -13.48
CA PRO A 1 22.68 14.62 -12.69
C PRO A 1 21.71 13.59 -12.10
N VAL A 2 22.03 12.29 -12.14
CA VAL A 2 21.10 11.22 -11.71
C VAL A 2 20.66 11.38 -10.25
N GLY A 3 21.55 11.87 -9.37
CA GLY A 3 21.23 12.09 -7.96
C GLY A 3 20.06 13.07 -7.72
N SER A 4 19.88 14.11 -8.55
CA SER A 4 18.73 15.01 -8.36
C SER A 4 17.41 14.32 -8.70
N ALA A 5 17.40 13.45 -9.70
CA ALA A 5 16.20 12.71 -10.10
C ALA A 5 15.76 11.67 -9.06
N VAL A 6 16.70 10.99 -8.40
CA VAL A 6 16.39 10.03 -7.33
C VAL A 6 15.76 10.75 -6.13
N THR A 7 16.31 11.90 -5.72
CA THR A 7 15.73 12.71 -4.65
C THR A 7 14.32 13.20 -4.99
N ASP A 8 14.09 13.63 -6.24
CA ASP A 8 12.77 14.09 -6.68
C ASP A 8 11.74 12.95 -6.67
N LEU A 9 12.12 11.75 -7.11
CA LEU A 9 11.26 10.55 -7.06
C LEU A 9 10.91 10.18 -5.61
N LEU A 10 11.88 10.15 -4.70
CA LEU A 10 11.62 9.88 -3.28
C LEU A 10 10.78 10.98 -2.64
N THR A 11 10.92 12.23 -3.07
CA THR A 11 10.07 13.33 -2.63
C THR A 11 8.62 13.15 -3.08
N ALA A 12 8.41 12.76 -4.34
CA ALA A 12 7.09 12.41 -4.85
C ALA A 12 6.49 11.23 -4.07
N ALA A 13 7.31 10.21 -3.75
CA ALA A 13 6.88 9.04 -3.02
C ALA A 13 6.42 9.32 -1.59
N ARG A 14 6.92 10.37 -0.93
CA ARG A 14 6.49 10.80 0.41
C ARG A 14 5.13 11.51 0.41
N GLY A 15 4.63 11.91 -0.75
CA GLY A 15 3.34 12.58 -0.88
C GLY A 15 2.16 11.72 -0.41
N GLU A 16 0.96 12.30 -0.38
CA GLU A 16 -0.25 11.60 0.04
C GLU A 16 -0.89 10.73 -1.05
N ASP A 17 -0.44 10.87 -2.30
CA ASP A 17 -0.94 10.12 -3.44
C ASP A 17 -0.25 8.75 -3.55
N ALA A 18 -1.01 7.70 -3.26
CA ALA A 18 -0.54 6.33 -3.28
C ALA A 18 -0.12 5.85 -4.69
N LEU A 19 -0.78 6.34 -5.76
CA LEU A 19 -0.39 6.00 -7.12
C LEU A 19 0.97 6.60 -7.45
N LEU A 20 1.20 7.87 -7.10
CA LEU A 20 2.50 8.52 -7.31
C LEU A 20 3.61 7.84 -6.51
N ARG A 21 3.32 7.37 -5.28
CA ARG A 21 4.27 6.59 -4.49
C ARG A 21 4.68 5.30 -5.17
N GLY A 22 3.72 4.51 -5.65
CA GLY A 22 4.03 3.30 -6.43
C GLY A 22 4.83 3.61 -7.70
N LEU A 23 4.39 4.58 -8.50
CA LEU A 23 5.06 4.97 -9.74
C LEU A 23 6.48 5.51 -9.53
N ALA A 24 6.73 6.22 -8.43
CA ALA A 24 8.06 6.67 -8.08
C ALA A 24 9.01 5.48 -7.86
N PHE A 25 8.55 4.42 -7.20
CA PHE A 25 9.34 3.20 -7.02
C PHE A 25 9.51 2.39 -8.32
N GLU A 26 8.52 2.39 -9.22
CA GLU A 26 8.72 1.85 -10.57
C GLU A 26 9.80 2.61 -11.35
N ALA A 27 9.81 3.94 -11.26
CA ALA A 27 10.86 4.75 -11.86
C ALA A 27 12.24 4.47 -11.22
N LEU A 28 12.30 4.28 -9.90
CA LEU A 28 13.54 3.90 -9.21
C LEU A 28 14.06 2.53 -9.66
N ARG A 29 13.19 1.56 -9.99
CA ARG A 29 13.62 0.27 -10.59
C ARG A 29 14.30 0.47 -11.94
N VAL A 30 13.80 1.41 -12.75
CA VAL A 30 14.45 1.78 -14.03
C VAL A 30 15.81 2.44 -13.81
N VAL A 31 15.97 3.23 -12.74
CA VAL A 31 17.27 3.80 -12.36
C VAL A 31 18.25 2.70 -11.92
N GLY A 32 17.79 1.74 -11.12
CA GLY A 32 18.57 0.59 -10.65
C GLY A 32 19.63 0.97 -9.61
N ALA A 33 20.78 0.27 -9.63
CA ALA A 33 21.83 0.35 -8.63
C ALA A 33 22.24 1.77 -8.16
N PRO A 34 22.32 2.82 -9.02
CA PRO A 34 22.62 4.18 -8.57
C PRO A 34 21.66 4.76 -7.53
N ALA A 35 20.43 4.27 -7.43
CA ALA A 35 19.45 4.72 -6.44
C ALA A 35 19.57 4.01 -5.07
N GLU A 36 20.36 2.94 -4.96
CA GLU A 36 20.42 2.11 -3.75
C GLU A 36 20.75 2.90 -2.47
N PRO A 37 21.74 3.83 -2.45
CA PRO A 37 22.05 4.57 -1.23
C PRO A 37 20.87 5.39 -0.72
N ASP A 38 20.12 6.03 -1.62
CA ASP A 38 18.97 6.86 -1.28
C ASP A 38 17.76 6.00 -0.87
N VAL A 39 17.53 4.86 -1.54
CA VAL A 39 16.45 3.92 -1.15
C VAL A 39 16.72 3.32 0.22
N ARG A 40 17.97 2.92 0.51
CA ARG A 40 18.35 2.40 1.84
C ARG A 40 18.15 3.46 2.94
N ALA A 41 18.34 4.74 2.63
CA ALA A 41 18.16 5.83 3.59
C ALA A 41 16.70 6.05 4.02
N VAL A 42 15.71 5.57 3.25
CA VAL A 42 14.27 5.78 3.53
C VAL A 42 13.56 4.56 4.09
N VAL A 43 14.27 3.44 4.34
CA VAL A 43 13.67 2.19 4.84
C VAL A 43 12.97 2.36 6.19
N GLU A 44 13.38 3.33 7.01
CA GLU A 44 12.75 3.61 8.30
C GLU A 44 11.55 4.56 8.20
N GLU A 45 11.28 5.12 7.02
CA GLU A 45 10.09 5.94 6.79
C GLU A 45 8.88 5.03 6.57
N SER A 46 7.92 5.01 7.50
CA SER A 46 6.80 4.05 7.49
C SER A 46 6.03 4.02 6.17
N SER A 47 5.86 5.17 5.51
CA SER A 47 5.14 5.26 4.23
C SER A 47 5.92 4.72 3.02
N LEU A 48 7.25 4.66 3.11
CA LEU A 48 8.12 4.20 2.02
C LEU A 48 8.66 2.79 2.29
N ARG A 49 8.65 2.35 3.54
CA ARG A 49 9.29 1.11 3.99
C ARG A 49 8.91 -0.12 3.15
N PRO A 50 7.62 -0.45 2.92
CA PRO A 50 7.29 -1.65 2.13
C PRO A 50 7.84 -1.57 0.70
N TYR A 51 7.78 -0.40 0.08
CA TYR A 51 8.31 -0.19 -1.26
C TYR A 51 9.84 -0.27 -1.30
N ALA A 52 10.53 0.33 -0.31
CA ALA A 52 11.99 0.30 -0.21
C ALA A 52 12.51 -1.12 0.03
N LEU A 53 11.85 -1.91 0.88
CA LEU A 53 12.21 -3.30 1.13
C LEU A 53 12.07 -4.18 -0.11
N LEU A 54 10.95 -4.05 -0.84
CA LEU A 54 10.76 -4.76 -2.11
C LEU A 54 11.83 -4.36 -3.13
N TRP A 55 12.05 -3.05 -3.30
CA TRP A 55 13.04 -2.54 -4.24
C TRP A 55 14.45 -3.07 -3.93
N LEU A 56 14.86 -3.05 -2.65
CA LEU A 56 16.18 -3.55 -2.23
C LEU A 56 16.30 -5.06 -2.46
N ALA A 57 15.27 -5.84 -2.11
CA ALA A 57 15.27 -7.28 -2.34
C ALA A 57 15.41 -7.63 -3.84
N GLU A 58 14.72 -6.89 -4.71
CA GLU A 58 14.86 -7.05 -6.17
C GLU A 58 16.28 -6.70 -6.65
N GLN A 59 16.89 -5.62 -6.15
CA GLN A 59 18.27 -5.27 -6.52
C GLN A 59 19.29 -6.31 -6.02
N GLU A 60 18.99 -6.96 -4.89
CA GLU A 60 19.79 -8.05 -4.33
C GLU A 60 19.57 -9.39 -5.06
N GLY A 61 18.66 -9.43 -6.04
CA GLY A 61 18.42 -10.60 -6.89
C GLY A 61 17.43 -11.60 -6.30
N ALA A 62 16.52 -11.17 -5.42
CA ALA A 62 15.42 -12.01 -4.95
C ALA A 62 14.57 -12.50 -6.14
N ASP A 63 14.07 -13.73 -6.04
CA ASP A 63 13.16 -14.29 -7.04
C ASP A 63 11.88 -13.44 -7.09
N PRO A 64 11.42 -12.99 -8.27
CA PRO A 64 10.16 -12.27 -8.41
C PRO A 64 8.95 -12.98 -7.80
N GLU A 65 8.94 -14.31 -7.75
CA GLU A 65 7.87 -15.08 -7.12
C GLU A 65 7.92 -14.97 -5.58
N ASP A 66 9.11 -14.82 -4.98
CA ASP A 66 9.31 -14.82 -3.53
C ASP A 66 9.58 -13.43 -2.94
N VAL A 67 9.77 -12.40 -3.76
CA VAL A 67 10.22 -11.08 -3.29
C VAL A 67 9.30 -10.47 -2.24
N HIS A 68 8.00 -10.76 -2.32
CA HIS A 68 7.00 -10.32 -1.36
C HIS A 68 7.20 -10.90 0.05
N LEU A 69 7.96 -12.00 0.19
CA LEU A 69 8.28 -12.63 1.47
C LEU A 69 9.27 -11.81 2.32
N VAL A 70 9.93 -10.79 1.74
CA VAL A 70 10.76 -9.84 2.50
C VAL A 70 9.91 -9.00 3.46
N LEU A 71 8.63 -8.82 3.15
CA LEU A 71 7.72 -8.03 3.95
C LEU A 71 7.19 -8.85 5.12
N THR A 72 7.18 -8.23 6.29
CA THR A 72 6.36 -8.70 7.39
C THR A 72 4.88 -8.67 7.00
N ARG A 73 4.06 -9.35 7.79
CA ARG A 73 2.61 -9.34 7.59
C ARG A 73 2.00 -7.93 7.71
N GLU A 74 2.52 -7.12 8.64
CA GLU A 74 2.08 -5.74 8.83
C GLU A 74 2.43 -4.86 7.63
N GLU A 75 3.66 -4.94 7.12
CA GLU A 75 4.10 -4.21 5.92
C GLU A 75 3.33 -4.64 4.67
N SER A 76 3.06 -5.94 4.52
CA SER A 76 2.23 -6.47 3.43
C SER A 76 0.80 -5.91 3.49
N THR A 77 0.23 -5.82 4.70
CA THR A 77 -1.10 -5.21 4.90
C THR A 77 -1.06 -3.72 4.60
N TRP A 78 0.00 -3.02 5.01
CA TRP A 78 0.16 -1.58 4.78
C TRP A 78 0.17 -1.29 3.28
N LEU A 79 0.98 -2.04 2.52
CA LEU A 79 1.06 -1.94 1.07
C LEU A 79 -0.27 -2.30 0.39
N TRP A 80 -0.99 -3.29 0.91
CA TRP A 80 -2.32 -3.64 0.41
C TRP A 80 -3.31 -2.47 0.56
N VAL A 81 -3.27 -1.74 1.69
CA VAL A 81 -4.11 -0.54 1.89
C VAL A 81 -3.67 0.60 0.96
N ASP A 82 -2.36 0.86 0.78
CA ASP A 82 -1.89 1.93 -0.11
C ASP A 82 -2.29 1.63 -1.57
N THR A 83 -2.20 0.37 -1.99
CA THR A 83 -2.67 -0.08 -3.32
C THR A 83 -4.16 0.14 -3.49
N ALA A 84 -4.97 -0.21 -2.47
CA ALA A 84 -6.40 0.07 -2.47
C ALA A 84 -6.70 1.58 -2.55
N ALA A 85 -5.89 2.41 -1.90
CA ALA A 85 -6.02 3.87 -1.95
C ALA A 85 -5.73 4.41 -3.36
N ALA A 86 -4.69 3.90 -4.03
CA ALA A 86 -4.38 4.25 -5.41
C ALA A 86 -5.54 3.89 -6.36
N VAL A 87 -6.13 2.70 -6.21
CA VAL A 87 -7.28 2.26 -7.01
C VAL A 87 -8.54 3.07 -6.69
N ALA A 88 -8.77 3.41 -5.43
CA ALA A 88 -9.93 4.23 -5.04
C ALA A 88 -9.87 5.66 -5.60
N ASP A 89 -8.68 6.25 -5.68
CA ASP A 89 -8.49 7.63 -6.16
C ASP A 89 -8.41 7.72 -7.69
N HIS A 90 -7.84 6.71 -8.36
CA HIS A 90 -7.47 6.79 -9.78
C HIS A 90 -7.99 5.64 -10.66
N GLY A 91 -8.57 4.60 -10.06
CA GLY A 91 -9.04 3.41 -10.76
C GLY A 91 -10.57 3.32 -10.86
N GLU A 92 -11.04 2.18 -11.38
CA GLU A 92 -12.46 1.85 -11.46
C GLU A 92 -12.95 1.13 -10.19
N ALA A 93 -14.22 1.29 -9.86
CA ALA A 93 -14.81 0.71 -8.66
C ALA A 93 -14.74 -0.84 -8.65
N ASP A 94 -14.80 -1.49 -9.81
CA ASP A 94 -14.71 -2.94 -9.91
C ASP A 94 -13.28 -3.45 -9.59
N LEU A 95 -12.24 -2.69 -9.97
CA LEU A 95 -10.85 -2.99 -9.59
C LEU A 95 -10.66 -2.95 -8.08
N LEU A 96 -11.32 -2.01 -7.40
CA LEU A 96 -11.27 -1.91 -5.94
C LEU A 96 -11.92 -3.13 -5.27
N VAL A 97 -13.03 -3.64 -5.82
CA VAL A 97 -13.67 -4.87 -5.34
C VAL A 97 -12.79 -6.10 -5.61
N ARG A 98 -12.19 -6.22 -6.80
CA ARG A 98 -11.26 -7.31 -7.10
C ARG A 98 -10.04 -7.32 -6.17
N HIS A 99 -9.54 -6.14 -5.80
CA HIS A 99 -8.45 -6.00 -4.83
C HIS A 99 -8.84 -6.49 -3.42
N LEU A 100 -10.11 -6.33 -3.02
CA LEU A 100 -10.65 -6.94 -1.80
C LEU A 100 -10.67 -8.46 -1.89
N GLU A 101 -11.08 -9.01 -3.02
CA GLU A 101 -11.16 -10.45 -3.25
C GLU A 101 -9.78 -11.12 -3.31
N SER A 102 -8.73 -10.39 -3.71
CA SER A 102 -7.35 -10.88 -3.73
C SER A 102 -6.64 -10.82 -2.39
N ALA A 103 -7.31 -10.34 -1.33
CA ALA A 103 -6.70 -10.23 -0.01
C ALA A 103 -6.34 -11.62 0.57
N VAL A 104 -5.15 -11.70 1.19
CA VAL A 104 -4.58 -12.99 1.65
C VAL A 104 -5.29 -13.57 2.88
N GLN A 105 -6.07 -12.78 3.63
CA GLN A 105 -6.78 -13.30 4.80
C GLN A 105 -7.88 -14.29 4.40
N PRO A 106 -8.10 -15.38 5.18
CA PRO A 106 -9.07 -16.42 4.83
C PRO A 106 -10.52 -15.96 4.98
N THR A 107 -10.76 -14.84 5.68
CA THR A 107 -12.10 -14.28 5.88
C THR A 107 -12.07 -12.76 5.88
N VAL A 108 -13.17 -12.15 5.43
CA VAL A 108 -13.36 -10.68 5.49
C VAL A 108 -13.22 -10.12 6.90
N PRO A 109 -13.83 -10.69 7.97
CA PRO A 109 -13.68 -10.12 9.31
C PRO A 109 -12.21 -10.09 9.78
N ALA A 110 -11.44 -11.13 9.47
CA ALA A 110 -10.00 -11.15 9.79
C ALA A 110 -9.24 -10.07 9.01
N LEU A 111 -9.57 -9.87 7.73
CA LEU A 111 -9.01 -8.79 6.92
C LEU A 111 -9.32 -7.41 7.49
N LEU A 112 -10.60 -7.15 7.81
CA LEU A 112 -11.01 -5.87 8.37
C LEU A 112 -10.32 -5.61 9.71
N ASP A 113 -10.18 -6.62 10.55
CA ASP A 113 -9.44 -6.49 11.80
C ASP A 113 -7.97 -6.14 11.60
N GLU A 114 -7.32 -6.70 10.59
CA GLU A 114 -5.92 -6.43 10.26
C GLU A 114 -5.74 -5.02 9.67
N VAL A 115 -6.54 -4.67 8.65
CA VAL A 115 -6.52 -3.35 7.99
C VAL A 115 -6.76 -2.21 8.98
N ARG A 116 -7.57 -2.43 10.03
CA ARG A 116 -7.79 -1.43 11.08
C ARG A 116 -6.59 -1.22 12.01
N ARG A 117 -5.71 -2.21 12.17
CA ARG A 117 -4.57 -2.15 13.10
C ARG A 117 -3.28 -1.65 12.46
N VAL A 118 -3.15 -1.76 11.14
CA VAL A 118 -1.91 -1.46 10.40
C VAL A 118 -1.51 0.03 10.40
N GLY A 119 -2.37 0.93 10.89
CA GLY A 119 -2.03 2.36 11.04
C GLY A 119 -1.84 3.13 9.74
N HIS A 120 -2.35 2.63 8.60
CA HIS A 120 -2.24 3.35 7.33
C HIS A 120 -3.12 4.62 7.32
N PRO A 121 -2.60 5.80 6.92
CA PRO A 121 -3.34 7.07 7.00
C PRO A 121 -4.60 7.10 6.12
N ARG A 122 -4.62 6.29 5.04
CA ARG A 122 -5.77 6.16 4.11
C ARG A 122 -6.78 5.05 4.49
N THR A 123 -6.62 4.37 5.63
CA THR A 123 -7.49 3.22 6.00
C THR A 123 -8.97 3.57 5.96
N VAL A 124 -9.39 4.69 6.55
CA VAL A 124 -10.81 5.07 6.61
C VAL A 124 -11.36 5.31 5.20
N GLN A 125 -10.63 6.06 4.37
CA GLN A 125 -11.02 6.41 3.01
C GLN A 125 -11.17 5.15 2.14
N VAL A 126 -10.21 4.22 2.23
CA VAL A 126 -10.26 2.94 1.52
C VAL A 126 -11.48 2.12 1.94
N LEU A 127 -11.75 1.99 3.24
CA LEU A 127 -12.91 1.25 3.72
C LEU A 127 -14.23 1.90 3.28
N VAL A 128 -14.32 3.23 3.27
CA VAL A 128 -15.50 3.94 2.75
C VAL A 128 -15.70 3.68 1.26
N ALA A 129 -14.63 3.77 0.46
CA ALA A 129 -14.68 3.51 -0.98
C ALA A 129 -15.08 2.06 -1.28
N LEU A 130 -14.48 1.10 -0.58
CA LEU A 130 -14.82 -0.32 -0.68
C LEU A 130 -16.30 -0.57 -0.37
N ALA A 131 -16.81 0.04 0.72
CA ALA A 131 -18.20 -0.11 1.10
C ALA A 131 -19.19 0.56 0.11
N ALA A 132 -18.73 1.53 -0.68
CA ALA A 132 -19.53 2.15 -1.73
C ALA A 132 -19.52 1.31 -3.02
N ALA A 133 -18.40 0.66 -3.33
CA ALA A 133 -18.22 -0.15 -4.53
C ALA A 133 -18.78 -1.58 -4.41
N HIS A 134 -18.82 -2.15 -3.20
CA HIS A 134 -19.11 -3.59 -3.03
C HIS A 134 -20.57 -3.96 -3.36
N PRO A 135 -20.82 -4.97 -4.22
CA PRO A 135 -22.18 -5.34 -4.64
C PRO A 135 -22.98 -6.07 -3.56
N ASP A 136 -22.32 -6.84 -2.67
CA ASP A 136 -23.00 -7.49 -1.53
C ASP A 136 -23.27 -6.46 -0.41
N PRO A 137 -24.56 -6.18 -0.08
CA PRO A 137 -24.93 -5.23 0.95
C PRO A 137 -24.51 -5.65 2.38
N ALA A 138 -24.40 -6.95 2.67
CA ALA A 138 -23.95 -7.44 3.97
C ALA A 138 -22.47 -7.14 4.17
N LEU A 139 -21.66 -7.43 3.14
CA LEU A 139 -20.24 -7.11 3.12
C LEU A 139 -20.01 -5.59 3.17
N ALA A 140 -20.71 -4.82 2.34
CA ALA A 140 -20.65 -3.35 2.38
C ALA A 140 -20.95 -2.81 3.79
N LYS A 141 -21.98 -3.34 4.48
CA LYS A 141 -22.29 -2.95 5.87
C LYS A 141 -21.17 -3.28 6.85
N ALA A 142 -20.54 -4.45 6.73
CA ALA A 142 -19.41 -4.84 7.58
C ALA A 142 -18.21 -3.88 7.38
N VAL A 143 -17.90 -3.53 6.13
CA VAL A 143 -16.82 -2.58 5.80
C VAL A 143 -17.11 -1.18 6.36
N ARG A 144 -18.35 -0.66 6.24
CA ARG A 144 -18.72 0.65 6.85
C ARG A 144 -18.53 0.64 8.37
N ARG A 145 -18.91 -0.45 9.03
CA ARG A 145 -18.72 -0.61 10.47
C ARG A 145 -17.23 -0.56 10.83
N ALA A 146 -16.38 -1.22 10.05
CA ALA A 146 -14.93 -1.18 10.25
C ALA A 146 -14.38 0.24 10.08
N ALA A 147 -14.81 0.98 9.05
CA ALA A 147 -14.42 2.38 8.85
C ALA A 147 -14.78 3.26 10.05
N PHE A 148 -16.01 3.12 10.56
CA PHE A 148 -16.47 3.86 11.73
C PHE A 148 -15.63 3.54 12.98
N GLN A 149 -15.29 2.27 13.20
CA GLN A 149 -14.48 1.85 14.35
C GLN A 149 -13.06 2.45 14.34
N VAL A 150 -12.45 2.62 13.16
CA VAL A 150 -11.14 3.30 13.05
C VAL A 150 -11.29 4.78 13.41
N HIS A 151 -12.34 5.42 12.88
CA HIS A 151 -12.59 6.84 13.14
C HIS A 151 -12.82 7.12 14.63
N THR A 152 -13.55 6.26 15.33
CA THR A 152 -13.84 6.42 16.77
C THR A 152 -12.73 5.89 17.70
N GLY A 153 -11.80 5.09 17.19
CA GLY A 153 -10.73 4.48 17.98
C GLY A 153 -9.43 5.29 18.02
N GLY A 154 -9.40 6.47 17.38
CA GLY A 154 -8.25 7.38 17.32
C GLY A 154 -8.33 8.58 18.28
N GLU A 155 -9.19 8.53 19.29
CA GLU A 155 -9.22 9.49 20.42
C GLU A 155 -8.35 9.06 21.59
#